data_AF-A0A6J2SMD6-F1
#
_entry.id   AF-A0A6J2SMD6-F1
#
_cell.length_a   1.000
_cell.length_b   1.000
_cell.length_c   1.000
_cell.angle_alpha   90.00
_cell.angle_beta   90.00
_cell.angle_gamma   90.00
#
_symmetry.space_group_name_H-M   'P 1'
#
loop_
_entity.id
_entity.type
_entity.pdbx_description
1 polymer ?
#
loop_
_entity_poly.entity_id
_entity_poly.type
_entity_poly.pdbx_seq_one_letter_code
_entity_poly.pdbx_strand_id
1 'polypeptide(L)'
;MPMTQLNGPVMRIKRELNEIVQNPPPNCSAEMCKDDLFHWKAIIIGPSGTAYEGGIFKLDIRFPGAYPFRPPQIRFITRIYHCNVDSRGVICLDVLNERWSPVMNIAKVLLSIWVLIGECNPNDPLVMGIADQYKCNRKEHDKVARYWTKRFAMPKSKSSSKFEQEVMLSNGQERDKDQEQELEQVSEQISGLELVGASDLTAEQVLETQNQNHNQDQEEETAASSGASSVNVSADRSRNQL
;
A
#
# COMPACT_ATOMS: atom_id res chain seq x y z
N MET A 1 -41.48 -21.37 -19.82
CA MET A 1 -40.07 -21.68 -19.52
C MET A 1 -39.85 -21.47 -18.03
N PRO A 2 -39.46 -22.47 -17.24
CA PRO A 2 -39.15 -22.24 -15.83
C PRO A 2 -37.81 -21.52 -15.71
N MET A 3 -37.73 -20.48 -14.87
CA MET A 3 -36.51 -19.73 -14.59
C MET A 3 -35.50 -20.61 -13.82
N THR A 4 -34.49 -21.14 -14.51
CA THR A 4 -33.25 -21.63 -13.88
C THR A 4 -32.35 -20.44 -13.55
N GLN A 5 -32.65 -19.78 -12.43
CA GLN A 5 -32.03 -18.52 -12.01
C GLN A 5 -30.88 -18.76 -11.03
N LEU A 6 -29.64 -18.38 -11.40
CA LEU A 6 -28.50 -17.99 -10.55
C LEU A 6 -27.98 -18.94 -9.43
N ASN A 7 -27.42 -20.12 -9.75
CA ASN A 7 -26.59 -20.87 -8.80
C ASN A 7 -25.07 -20.53 -8.84
N GLY A 8 -24.61 -19.80 -9.85
CA GLY A 8 -23.18 -19.51 -10.05
C GLY A 8 -22.53 -18.72 -8.90
N PRO A 9 -23.02 -17.51 -8.56
CA PRO A 9 -22.47 -16.69 -7.48
C PRO A 9 -22.54 -17.41 -6.12
N VAL A 10 -23.68 -18.07 -5.83
CA VAL A 10 -23.87 -18.81 -4.56
C VAL A 10 -22.85 -19.92 -4.40
N MET A 11 -22.66 -20.76 -5.43
CA MET A 11 -21.67 -21.84 -5.40
C MET A 11 -20.24 -21.30 -5.27
N ARG A 12 -19.95 -20.19 -5.95
CA ARG A 12 -18.65 -19.53 -5.89
C ARG A 12 -18.35 -19.02 -4.47
N ILE A 13 -19.27 -18.25 -3.89
CA ILE A 13 -19.11 -17.63 -2.56
C ILE A 13 -19.02 -18.71 -1.47
N LYS A 14 -19.85 -19.77 -1.54
CA LYS A 14 -19.75 -20.90 -0.59
C LYS A 14 -18.40 -21.60 -0.64
N ARG A 15 -17.85 -21.80 -1.85
CA ARG A 15 -16.53 -22.40 -2.01
C ARG A 15 -15.45 -21.52 -1.38
N GLU A 16 -15.45 -20.23 -1.67
CA GLU A 16 -14.49 -19.29 -1.08
C GLU A 16 -14.64 -19.16 0.44
N LEU A 17 -15.86 -19.25 0.98
CA LEU A 17 -16.09 -19.24 2.42
C LEU A 17 -15.45 -20.46 3.08
N ASN A 18 -15.64 -21.65 2.48
CA ASN A 18 -15.02 -22.85 3.00
C ASN A 18 -13.49 -22.79 2.89
N GLU A 19 -12.97 -22.26 1.79
CA GLU A 19 -11.54 -22.09 1.56
C GLU A 19 -10.90 -21.16 2.60
N ILE A 20 -11.48 -19.97 2.84
CA ILE A 20 -10.89 -19.00 3.78
C ILE A 20 -11.01 -19.41 5.24
N VAL A 21 -12.01 -20.23 5.60
CA VAL A 21 -12.15 -20.77 6.95
C VAL A 21 -11.18 -21.93 7.18
N GLN A 22 -10.93 -22.76 6.18
CA GLN A 22 -10.01 -23.90 6.29
C GLN A 22 -8.54 -23.47 6.14
N ASN A 23 -8.26 -22.58 5.20
CA ASN A 23 -6.92 -22.10 4.87
C ASN A 23 -6.92 -20.56 4.83
N PRO A 24 -7.03 -19.90 5.99
CA PRO A 24 -7.00 -18.44 6.04
C PRO A 24 -5.66 -17.90 5.52
N PRO A 25 -5.66 -16.80 4.75
CA PRO A 25 -4.42 -16.14 4.39
C PRO A 25 -3.72 -15.61 5.66
N PRO A 26 -2.38 -15.47 5.64
CA PRO A 26 -1.65 -14.93 6.78
C PRO A 26 -2.24 -13.62 7.28
N ASN A 27 -2.38 -13.50 8.60
CA ASN A 27 -2.90 -12.32 9.27
C ASN A 27 -4.33 -11.90 8.88
N CYS A 28 -5.03 -12.71 8.09
CA CYS A 28 -6.33 -12.39 7.54
C CYS A 28 -7.33 -13.46 7.94
N SER A 29 -8.55 -13.06 8.23
CA SER A 29 -9.65 -13.98 8.52
C SER A 29 -10.95 -13.37 8.04
N ALA A 30 -11.89 -14.19 7.58
CA ALA A 30 -13.21 -13.73 7.20
C ALA A 30 -14.29 -14.71 7.63
N GLU A 31 -15.46 -14.17 7.96
CA GLU A 31 -16.64 -14.97 8.23
C GLU A 31 -17.91 -14.32 7.67
N MET A 32 -18.92 -15.16 7.43
CA MET A 32 -20.24 -14.73 7.01
C MET A 32 -20.95 -13.96 8.13
N CYS A 33 -21.62 -12.86 7.79
CA CYS A 33 -22.41 -12.08 8.74
C CYS A 33 -23.77 -12.76 8.97
N LYS A 34 -23.92 -13.42 10.13
CA LYS A 34 -25.16 -14.11 10.52
C LYS A 34 -25.54 -15.15 9.46
N ASP A 35 -26.66 -14.95 8.76
CA ASP A 35 -27.20 -15.86 7.74
C ASP A 35 -27.18 -15.24 6.33
N ASP A 36 -26.45 -14.13 6.12
CA ASP A 36 -26.31 -13.48 4.82
C ASP A 36 -25.03 -13.91 4.10
N LEU A 37 -25.16 -14.86 3.18
CA LEU A 37 -24.05 -15.38 2.37
C LEU A 37 -23.33 -14.28 1.56
N PHE A 38 -24.01 -13.21 1.18
CA PHE A 38 -23.47 -12.12 0.36
C PHE A 38 -22.93 -10.96 1.22
N HIS A 39 -22.88 -11.12 2.54
CA HIS A 39 -22.32 -10.13 3.46
C HIS A 39 -21.34 -10.80 4.41
N TRP A 40 -20.06 -10.48 4.29
CA TRP A 40 -19.02 -10.97 5.19
C TRP A 40 -18.42 -9.83 5.99
N LYS A 41 -17.75 -10.21 7.07
CA LYS A 41 -16.79 -9.36 7.76
C LYS A 41 -15.43 -10.04 7.72
N ALA A 42 -14.38 -9.23 7.62
CA ALA A 42 -13.01 -9.70 7.71
C ALA A 42 -12.25 -8.98 8.82
N ILE A 43 -11.22 -9.64 9.31
CA ILE A 43 -10.22 -9.09 10.22
C ILE A 43 -8.86 -9.22 9.54
N ILE A 44 -8.11 -8.13 9.55
CA ILE A 44 -6.71 -8.09 9.16
C ILE A 44 -5.89 -7.65 10.37
N ILE A 45 -4.89 -8.43 10.74
CA ILE A 45 -3.90 -8.06 11.74
C ILE A 45 -2.82 -7.22 11.07
N GLY A 46 -2.54 -6.06 11.65
CA GLY A 46 -1.58 -5.10 11.10
C GLY A 46 -0.19 -5.72 10.94
N PRO A 47 0.50 -5.52 9.80
CA PRO A 47 1.80 -6.11 9.55
C PRO A 47 2.84 -5.72 10.61
N SER A 48 3.66 -6.68 11.03
CA SER A 48 4.78 -6.44 11.95
C SER A 48 5.84 -5.51 11.34
N GLY A 49 6.51 -4.72 12.18
CA GLY A 49 7.51 -3.74 11.73
C GLY A 49 6.90 -2.45 11.17
N THR A 50 5.58 -2.31 11.13
CA THR A 50 4.88 -1.14 10.57
C THR A 50 4.22 -0.28 11.64
N ALA A 51 3.71 0.89 11.26
CA ALA A 51 2.92 1.74 12.15
C ALA A 51 1.55 1.12 12.56
N TYR A 52 1.18 0.01 11.93
CA TYR A 52 -0.08 -0.70 12.11
C TYR A 52 0.05 -1.97 12.95
N GLU A 53 1.27 -2.35 13.31
CA GLU A 53 1.58 -3.55 14.11
C GLU A 53 0.69 -3.68 15.35
N GLY A 54 0.18 -4.89 15.58
CA GLY A 54 -0.72 -5.23 16.68
C GLY A 54 -2.15 -4.72 16.51
N GLY A 55 -2.43 -3.89 15.50
CA GLY A 55 -3.78 -3.42 15.19
C GLY A 55 -4.66 -4.52 14.61
N ILE A 56 -5.96 -4.44 14.94
CA ILE A 56 -7.02 -5.33 14.44
C ILE A 56 -7.96 -4.49 13.56
N PHE A 57 -7.81 -4.65 12.26
CA PHE A 57 -8.56 -3.89 11.27
C PHE A 57 -9.74 -4.72 10.78
N LYS A 58 -10.95 -4.24 11.04
CA LYS A 58 -12.20 -4.88 10.63
C LYS A 58 -12.63 -4.32 9.29
N LEU A 59 -13.09 -5.19 8.40
CA LEU A 59 -13.60 -4.84 7.07
C LEU A 59 -15.02 -5.36 6.88
N ASP A 60 -15.81 -4.61 6.12
CA ASP A 60 -17.16 -4.95 5.64
C ASP A 60 -17.03 -5.38 4.18
N ILE A 61 -17.51 -6.58 3.83
CA ILE A 61 -17.42 -7.15 2.48
C ILE A 61 -18.84 -7.45 1.97
N ARG A 62 -19.22 -6.88 0.84
CA ARG A 62 -20.53 -7.09 0.20
C ARG A 62 -20.36 -7.59 -1.22
N PHE A 63 -20.91 -8.77 -1.50
CA PHE A 63 -20.82 -9.39 -2.82
C PHE A 63 -21.95 -8.87 -3.73
N PRO A 64 -21.67 -8.47 -4.98
CA PRO A 64 -22.71 -8.16 -5.94
C PRO A 64 -23.39 -9.42 -6.45
N GLY A 65 -24.64 -9.31 -6.93
CA GLY A 65 -25.33 -10.44 -7.58
C GLY A 65 -24.63 -10.96 -8.84
N ALA A 66 -23.73 -10.17 -9.43
CA ALA A 66 -22.92 -10.53 -10.60
C ALA A 66 -21.56 -11.17 -10.24
N TYR A 67 -21.27 -11.46 -8.96
CA TYR A 67 -20.00 -12.06 -8.55
C TYR A 67 -19.79 -13.45 -9.21
N PRO A 68 -18.58 -13.79 -9.71
CA PRO A 68 -17.31 -13.06 -9.63
C PRO A 68 -17.02 -12.16 -10.84
N PHE A 69 -17.99 -11.88 -11.71
CA PHE A 69 -17.79 -10.97 -12.86
C PHE A 69 -17.77 -9.49 -12.48
N ARG A 70 -18.16 -9.16 -11.25
CA ARG A 70 -17.93 -7.85 -10.62
C ARG A 70 -17.25 -8.05 -9.26
N PRO A 71 -16.34 -7.16 -8.86
CA PRO A 71 -15.66 -7.25 -7.58
C PRO A 71 -16.63 -7.09 -6.40
N PRO A 72 -16.27 -7.62 -5.22
CA PRO A 72 -16.98 -7.32 -3.99
C PRO A 72 -16.71 -5.86 -3.59
N GLN A 73 -17.66 -5.23 -2.90
CA GLN A 73 -17.44 -3.95 -2.24
C GLN A 73 -16.78 -4.22 -0.89
N ILE A 74 -15.58 -3.67 -0.68
CA ILE A 74 -14.83 -3.82 0.57
C ILE A 74 -14.51 -2.43 1.13
N ARG A 75 -14.74 -2.26 2.44
CA ARG A 75 -14.37 -1.04 3.16
C ARG A 75 -13.90 -1.35 4.57
N PHE A 76 -13.04 -0.49 5.09
CA PHE A 76 -12.68 -0.51 6.51
C PHE A 76 -13.87 -0.10 7.38
N ILE A 77 -14.14 -0.90 8.41
CA ILE A 77 -14.97 -0.54 9.55
C ILE A 77 -14.10 0.12 10.62
N THR A 78 -12.92 -0.44 10.87
CA THR A 78 -11.93 0.15 11.78
C THR A 78 -11.31 1.38 11.13
N ARG A 79 -11.36 2.53 11.81
CA ARG A 79 -10.69 3.75 11.34
C ARG A 79 -9.18 3.53 11.24
N ILE A 80 -8.59 3.93 10.11
CA ILE A 80 -7.17 3.82 9.81
C ILE A 80 -6.64 5.15 9.27
N TYR A 81 -5.40 5.49 9.58
CA TYR A 81 -4.70 6.64 9.02
C TYR A 81 -3.81 6.13 7.87
N HIS A 82 -4.29 6.27 6.63
CA HIS A 82 -3.65 5.64 5.46
C HIS A 82 -3.97 6.46 4.20
N CYS A 83 -3.02 6.65 3.27
CA CYS A 83 -3.26 7.52 2.12
C CYS A 83 -4.22 6.94 1.07
N ASN A 84 -4.33 5.62 0.99
CA ASN A 84 -5.27 4.93 0.09
C ASN A 84 -6.62 4.57 0.73
N VAL A 85 -6.92 5.07 1.94
CA VAL A 85 -8.20 4.81 2.63
C VAL A 85 -8.84 6.13 3.06
N ASP A 86 -10.07 6.38 2.62
CA ASP A 86 -10.81 7.59 2.99
C ASP A 86 -11.41 7.52 4.41
N SER A 87 -11.96 8.64 4.89
CA SER A 87 -12.58 8.72 6.23
C SER A 87 -13.82 7.83 6.43
N ARG A 88 -14.42 7.31 5.35
CA ARG A 88 -15.55 6.38 5.36
C ARG A 88 -15.10 4.92 5.24
N GLY A 89 -13.79 4.69 5.10
CA GLY A 89 -13.17 3.38 4.96
C GLY A 89 -13.11 2.87 3.52
N VAL A 90 -13.45 3.69 2.52
CA VAL A 90 -13.31 3.31 1.10
C VAL A 90 -11.83 3.15 0.78
N ILE A 91 -11.50 2.10 0.02
CA ILE A 91 -10.13 1.73 -0.33
C ILE A 91 -9.92 2.05 -1.82
N CYS A 92 -8.83 2.74 -2.17
CA CYS A 92 -8.34 2.75 -3.55
C CYS A 92 -7.34 1.61 -3.70
N LEU A 93 -7.77 0.59 -4.43
CA LEU A 93 -6.97 -0.59 -4.74
C LEU A 93 -7.45 -1.13 -6.08
N ASP A 94 -6.55 -1.20 -7.05
CA ASP A 94 -6.81 -1.58 -8.45
C ASP A 94 -7.44 -2.97 -8.60
N VAL A 95 -7.07 -3.94 -7.75
CA VAL A 95 -7.67 -5.29 -7.75
C VAL A 95 -9.15 -5.28 -7.36
N LEU A 96 -9.66 -4.21 -6.75
CA LEU A 96 -11.09 -3.99 -6.49
C LEU A 96 -11.80 -3.21 -7.60
N ASN A 97 -11.08 -2.86 -8.68
CA ASN A 97 -11.60 -2.08 -9.79
C ASN A 97 -11.09 -2.61 -11.14
N GLU A 98 -10.18 -1.91 -11.78
CA GLU A 98 -9.73 -2.17 -13.16
C GLU A 98 -8.94 -3.47 -13.34
N ARG A 99 -8.25 -3.95 -12.30
CA ARG A 99 -7.51 -5.21 -12.32
C ARG A 99 -8.29 -6.39 -11.75
N TRP A 100 -9.58 -6.20 -11.40
CA TRP A 100 -10.42 -7.29 -10.96
C TRP A 100 -10.57 -8.34 -12.06
N SER A 101 -10.29 -9.59 -11.72
CA SER A 101 -10.51 -10.75 -12.59
C SER A 101 -11.39 -11.77 -11.89
N PRO A 102 -12.33 -12.45 -12.59
CA PRO A 102 -13.13 -13.54 -12.01
C PRO A 102 -12.30 -14.70 -11.44
N VAL A 103 -11.00 -14.78 -11.75
CA VAL A 103 -10.06 -15.76 -11.19
C VAL A 103 -9.60 -15.39 -9.77
N MET A 104 -9.67 -14.11 -9.38
CA MET A 104 -9.38 -13.65 -8.02
C MET A 104 -10.43 -14.13 -7.03
N ASN A 105 -10.05 -14.32 -5.77
CA ASN A 105 -10.91 -14.70 -4.65
C ASN A 105 -10.69 -13.74 -3.46
N ILE A 106 -11.55 -13.83 -2.43
CA ILE A 106 -11.46 -12.98 -1.24
C ILE A 106 -10.13 -13.13 -0.51
N ALA A 107 -9.56 -14.33 -0.47
CA ALA A 107 -8.27 -14.57 0.18
C ALA A 107 -7.17 -13.69 -0.41
N LYS A 108 -7.04 -13.69 -1.75
CA LYS A 108 -6.08 -12.84 -2.47
C LYS A 108 -6.33 -11.36 -2.26
N VAL A 109 -7.60 -10.93 -2.30
CA VAL A 109 -7.96 -9.53 -2.08
C VAL A 109 -7.59 -9.07 -0.67
N LEU A 110 -7.85 -9.89 0.36
CA LEU A 110 -7.47 -9.55 1.74
C LEU A 110 -5.96 -9.50 1.92
N LEU A 111 -5.23 -10.40 1.26
CA LEU A 111 -3.77 -10.37 1.24
C LEU A 111 -3.27 -9.08 0.59
N SER A 112 -3.88 -8.65 -0.52
CA SER A 112 -3.53 -7.38 -1.15
C SER A 112 -3.79 -6.17 -0.24
N ILE A 113 -4.89 -6.18 0.51
CA ILE A 113 -5.17 -5.13 1.49
C ILE A 113 -4.17 -5.18 2.65
N TRP A 114 -3.74 -6.36 3.11
CA TRP A 114 -2.72 -6.48 4.15
C TRP A 114 -1.39 -5.88 3.73
N VAL A 115 -0.94 -6.15 2.50
CA VAL A 115 0.26 -5.52 1.93
C VAL A 115 0.07 -4.00 1.85
N LEU A 116 -1.07 -3.54 1.31
CA LEU A 116 -1.39 -2.12 1.21
C LEU A 116 -1.33 -1.43 2.58
N ILE A 117 -1.84 -2.05 3.65
CA ILE A 117 -1.75 -1.49 5.01
C ILE A 117 -0.29 -1.26 5.39
N GLY A 118 0.62 -2.18 5.12
CA GLY A 118 2.04 -2.01 5.45
C GLY A 118 2.74 -0.97 4.57
N GLU A 119 2.33 -0.90 3.30
CA GLU A 119 2.96 -0.10 2.25
C GLU A 119 1.92 0.75 1.53
N CYS A 120 1.75 1.98 2.02
CA CYS A 120 0.97 3.00 1.33
C CYS A 120 1.42 3.15 -0.13
N ASN A 121 0.48 3.33 -1.06
CA ASN A 121 0.75 3.81 -2.42
C ASN A 121 0.49 5.32 -2.50
N PRO A 122 1.52 6.17 -2.32
CA PRO A 122 1.36 7.62 -2.36
C PRO A 122 1.28 8.20 -3.78
N ASN A 123 1.36 7.38 -4.84
CA ASN A 123 1.23 7.83 -6.23
C ASN A 123 -0.23 7.83 -6.71
N ASP A 124 -1.07 7.01 -6.09
CA ASP A 124 -2.53 7.00 -6.28
C ASP A 124 -3.30 7.12 -4.95
N PRO A 125 -3.19 8.27 -4.23
CA PRO A 125 -3.79 8.42 -2.91
C PRO A 125 -5.27 8.86 -2.99
N LEU A 126 -6.09 8.35 -2.07
CA LEU A 126 -7.39 8.96 -1.76
C LEU A 126 -7.26 10.21 -0.88
N VAL A 127 -6.21 10.27 -0.07
CA VAL A 127 -5.97 11.35 0.89
C VAL A 127 -4.60 11.96 0.66
N MET A 128 -4.54 13.00 -0.17
CA MET A 128 -3.31 13.68 -0.60
C MET A 128 -2.41 14.08 0.58
N GLY A 129 -2.98 14.71 1.63
CA GLY A 129 -2.20 15.17 2.77
C GLY A 129 -1.52 14.05 3.56
N ILE A 130 -2.12 12.84 3.60
CA ILE A 130 -1.47 11.68 4.23
C ILE A 130 -0.35 11.16 3.32
N ALA A 131 -0.54 11.17 1.99
CA ALA A 131 0.49 10.78 1.03
C ALA A 131 1.71 11.70 1.07
N ASP A 132 1.48 13.02 1.12
CA ASP A 132 2.54 14.03 1.24
C ASP A 132 3.33 13.83 2.54
N GLN A 133 2.62 13.60 3.65
CA GLN A 133 3.28 13.31 4.92
C GLN A 133 4.06 11.98 4.88
N TYR A 134 3.53 10.95 4.23
CA TYR A 134 4.20 9.66 4.05
C TYR A 134 5.51 9.82 3.26
N LYS A 135 5.48 10.61 2.17
CA LYS A 135 6.64 10.90 1.31
C LYS A 135 7.67 11.81 1.97
N CYS A 136 7.22 12.92 2.56
CA CYS A 136 8.11 14.01 3.01
C CYS A 136 8.46 13.97 4.50
N ASN A 137 7.68 13.28 5.34
CA ASN A 137 7.92 13.20 6.77
C ASN A 137 7.43 11.87 7.36
N ARG A 138 8.10 10.78 6.97
CA ARG A 138 7.75 9.41 7.37
C ARG A 138 7.67 9.23 8.89
N LYS A 139 8.53 9.93 9.65
CA LYS A 139 8.55 9.87 11.13
C LYS A 139 7.25 10.38 11.75
N GLU A 140 6.75 11.54 11.29
CA GLU A 140 5.49 12.08 11.81
C GLU A 140 4.30 11.27 11.29
N HIS A 141 4.31 10.84 10.02
CA HIS A 141 3.32 9.91 9.48
C HIS A 141 3.15 8.68 10.41
N ASP A 142 4.25 7.97 10.68
CA ASP A 142 4.21 6.75 11.46
C ASP A 142 3.81 7.00 12.91
N LYS A 143 4.16 8.16 13.47
CA LYS A 143 3.72 8.57 14.82
C LYS A 143 2.20 8.75 14.87
N VAL A 144 1.60 9.42 13.88
CA VAL A 144 0.15 9.59 13.79
C VAL A 144 -0.56 8.27 13.50
N ALA A 145 -0.04 7.46 12.56
CA ALA A 145 -0.58 6.15 12.26
C ALA A 145 -0.56 5.22 13.49
N ARG A 146 0.56 5.14 14.23
CA ARG A 146 0.63 4.38 15.50
C ARG A 146 -0.38 4.88 16.53
N TYR A 147 -0.60 6.19 16.62
CA TYR A 147 -1.61 6.75 17.51
C TYR A 147 -3.03 6.29 17.11
N TRP A 148 -3.36 6.30 15.82
CA TRP A 148 -4.64 5.81 15.30
C TRP A 148 -4.80 4.30 15.54
N THR A 149 -3.76 3.51 15.26
CA THR A 149 -3.75 2.06 15.53
C THR A 149 -4.06 1.78 17.00
N LYS A 150 -3.37 2.45 17.92
CA LYS A 150 -3.62 2.32 19.37
C LYS A 150 -5.03 2.73 19.78
N ARG A 151 -5.59 3.77 19.15
CA ARG A 151 -6.89 4.33 19.53
C ARG A 151 -8.07 3.56 18.96
N PHE A 152 -7.96 3.04 17.74
CA PHE A 152 -9.09 2.51 16.98
C PHE A 152 -8.98 1.02 16.66
N ALA A 153 -7.76 0.48 16.53
CA ALA A 153 -7.54 -0.88 16.06
C ALA A 153 -7.09 -1.85 17.16
N MET A 154 -6.57 -1.36 18.30
CA MET A 154 -6.16 -2.25 19.39
C MET A 154 -7.37 -2.85 20.13
N PRO A 155 -7.29 -4.14 20.54
CA PRO A 155 -8.35 -4.79 21.30
C PRO A 155 -8.57 -4.11 22.64
N LYS A 156 -9.83 -3.91 23.01
CA LYS A 156 -10.22 -3.43 24.34
C LYS A 156 -10.53 -4.65 25.20
N SER A 157 -9.88 -4.75 26.35
CA SER A 157 -9.82 -5.94 27.23
C SER A 157 -11.15 -6.54 27.71
N LYS A 158 -12.31 -5.99 27.35
CA LYS A 158 -13.64 -6.47 27.78
C LYS A 158 -14.74 -6.47 26.70
N SER A 159 -14.46 -6.15 25.44
CA SER A 159 -15.52 -5.95 24.43
C SER A 159 -15.28 -6.63 23.08
N SER A 160 -14.31 -7.53 22.97
CA SER A 160 -14.03 -8.22 21.71
C SER A 160 -15.03 -9.32 21.43
N SER A 161 -15.51 -9.41 20.19
CA SER A 161 -16.40 -10.49 19.76
C SER A 161 -15.69 -11.84 19.77
N LYS A 162 -16.45 -12.95 19.80
CA LYS A 162 -15.88 -14.31 19.79
C LYS A 162 -14.92 -14.53 18.60
N PHE A 163 -15.34 -14.07 17.41
CA PHE A 163 -14.52 -14.10 16.20
C PHE A 163 -13.18 -13.35 16.37
N GLU A 164 -13.20 -12.15 16.98
CA GLU A 164 -11.96 -11.41 17.23
C GLU A 164 -11.02 -12.15 18.19
N GLN A 165 -11.57 -12.78 19.23
CA GLN A 165 -10.78 -13.55 20.18
C GLN A 165 -10.15 -14.77 19.51
N GLU A 166 -10.90 -15.47 18.66
CA GLU A 166 -10.40 -16.63 17.90
C GLU A 166 -9.26 -16.23 16.94
N VAL A 167 -9.40 -15.12 16.22
CA VAL A 167 -8.33 -14.61 15.32
C VAL A 167 -7.07 -14.19 16.10
N MET A 168 -7.23 -13.59 17.28
CA MET A 168 -6.09 -13.24 18.13
C MET A 168 -5.36 -14.47 18.69
N LEU A 169 -6.06 -15.57 18.93
CA LEU A 169 -5.48 -16.82 19.41
C LEU A 169 -4.75 -17.59 18.30
N SER A 170 -5.22 -17.51 17.04
CA SER A 170 -4.65 -18.25 15.91
C SER A 170 -3.39 -17.61 15.32
N ASN A 171 -3.27 -16.28 15.34
CA ASN A 171 -2.18 -15.58 14.63
C ASN A 171 -0.81 -15.58 15.36
N GLY A 172 -0.66 -16.39 16.41
CA GLY A 172 0.62 -16.61 17.09
C GLY A 172 1.48 -17.74 16.50
N GLN A 173 1.09 -18.33 15.37
CA GLN A 173 1.80 -19.44 14.73
C GLN A 173 2.79 -18.95 13.66
N GLU A 174 3.94 -19.63 13.54
CA GLU A 174 4.96 -19.35 12.51
C GLU A 174 4.41 -19.57 11.09
N ARG A 175 4.90 -18.78 10.13
CA ARG A 175 4.45 -18.82 8.72
C ARG A 175 5.09 -19.99 7.98
N ASP A 176 4.31 -20.70 7.17
CA ASP A 176 4.83 -21.71 6.24
C ASP A 176 5.36 -21.07 4.95
N LYS A 177 6.36 -21.70 4.32
CA LYS A 177 7.08 -21.16 3.15
C LYS A 177 6.17 -20.82 1.96
N ASP A 178 5.10 -21.59 1.75
CA ASP A 178 4.16 -21.40 0.65
C ASP A 178 3.37 -20.08 0.80
N GLN A 179 3.05 -19.71 2.04
CA GLN A 179 2.35 -18.46 2.34
C GLN A 179 3.24 -17.24 2.11
N GLU A 180 4.54 -17.37 2.36
CA GLU A 180 5.52 -16.30 2.14
C GLU A 180 5.76 -16.04 0.65
N GLN A 181 5.79 -17.09 -0.18
CA GLN A 181 5.86 -16.94 -1.65
C GLN A 181 4.60 -16.29 -2.24
N GLU A 182 3.41 -16.65 -1.76
CA GLU A 182 2.16 -16.02 -2.23
C GLU A 182 2.10 -14.54 -1.84
N LEU A 183 2.57 -14.20 -0.62
CA LEU A 183 2.72 -12.82 -0.17
C LEU A 183 3.66 -12.00 -1.07
N GLU A 184 4.81 -12.56 -1.42
CA GLU A 184 5.80 -11.90 -2.29
C GLU A 184 5.22 -11.68 -3.70
N GLN A 185 4.56 -12.69 -4.27
CA GLN A 185 3.89 -12.56 -5.57
C GLN A 185 2.76 -11.51 -5.56
N VAL A 186 1.96 -11.45 -4.49
CA VAL A 186 0.90 -10.43 -4.36
C VAL A 186 1.50 -9.05 -4.14
N SER A 187 2.59 -8.95 -3.39
CA SER A 187 3.34 -7.70 -3.19
C SER A 187 3.91 -7.16 -4.51
N GLU A 188 4.48 -8.01 -5.36
CA GLU A 188 4.94 -7.65 -6.71
C GLU A 188 3.79 -7.15 -7.61
N GLN A 189 2.62 -7.76 -7.52
CA GLN A 189 1.45 -7.34 -8.29
C GLN A 189 0.93 -5.95 -7.87
N ILE A 190 1.02 -5.63 -6.58
CA ILE A 190 0.63 -4.33 -6.03
C ILE A 190 1.71 -3.27 -6.29
N SER A 191 2.98 -3.62 -6.13
CA SER A 191 4.12 -2.74 -6.40
C SER A 191 4.38 -2.51 -7.89
N GLY A 192 3.87 -3.38 -8.77
CA GLY A 192 3.78 -3.19 -10.22
C GLY A 192 2.87 -2.05 -10.70
N LEU A 193 2.36 -1.21 -9.79
CA LEU A 193 1.74 0.10 -10.04
C LEU A 193 2.79 1.23 -10.21
N GLU A 194 3.94 0.92 -10.84
CA GLU A 194 5.13 1.78 -11.03
C GLU A 194 5.95 2.06 -9.75
N LEU A 195 6.89 1.14 -9.45
CA LEU A 195 8.22 1.47 -8.95
C LEU A 195 9.22 1.48 -10.12
N VAL A 196 9.25 2.56 -10.89
CA VAL A 196 10.54 3.04 -11.39
C VAL A 196 11.06 4.03 -10.36
N GLY A 197 11.99 3.55 -9.51
CA GLY A 197 12.85 4.39 -8.70
C GLY A 197 12.52 4.45 -7.20
N ALA A 198 12.84 3.39 -6.47
CA ALA A 198 13.31 3.49 -5.06
C ALA A 198 13.84 2.17 -4.48
N SER A 199 14.29 1.21 -5.29
CA SER A 199 15.15 0.13 -4.80
C SER A 199 16.59 0.45 -5.21
N ASP A 200 17.48 0.44 -4.22
CA ASP A 200 18.93 0.72 -4.29
C ASP A 200 19.36 2.18 -4.43
N LEU A 201 19.20 2.93 -3.33
CA LEU A 201 20.29 3.77 -2.87
C LEU A 201 20.49 3.52 -1.37
N THR A 202 21.57 2.84 -1.01
CA THR A 202 22.02 2.82 0.40
C THR A 202 22.37 4.24 0.83
N ALA A 203 22.27 4.55 2.13
CA ALA A 203 22.67 5.85 2.66
C ALA A 203 24.14 6.23 2.31
N GLU A 204 24.96 5.23 1.96
CA GLU A 204 26.34 5.41 1.47
C GLU A 204 26.39 5.93 0.02
N GLN A 205 25.47 5.51 -0.86
CA GLN A 205 25.45 5.95 -2.27
C GLN A 205 24.90 7.40 -2.44
N VAL A 206 24.05 7.85 -1.52
CA VAL A 206 23.60 9.26 -1.47
C VAL A 206 24.76 10.19 -1.08
N LEU A 207 25.68 9.73 -0.23
CA LEU A 207 26.86 10.50 0.17
C LEU A 207 27.91 10.58 -0.95
N GLU A 208 28.09 9.51 -1.73
CA GLU A 208 28.97 9.50 -2.90
C GLU A 208 28.47 10.45 -4.00
N THR A 209 27.15 10.52 -4.22
CA THR A 209 26.57 11.42 -5.24
C THR A 209 26.73 12.90 -4.84
N GLN A 210 26.69 13.22 -3.54
CA GLN A 210 26.95 14.58 -3.05
C GLN A 210 28.44 14.96 -3.12
N ASN A 211 29.35 14.01 -2.92
CA ASN A 211 30.80 14.24 -3.05
C ASN A 211 31.27 14.29 -4.51
N GLN A 212 30.60 13.62 -5.44
CA GLN A 212 30.93 13.69 -6.87
C GLN A 212 30.46 15.00 -7.51
N ASN A 213 29.30 15.54 -7.11
CA ASN A 213 28.84 16.84 -7.59
C ASN A 213 29.71 18.00 -7.07
N HIS A 214 30.28 17.89 -5.86
CA HIS A 214 31.19 18.92 -5.35
C HIS A 214 32.56 18.94 -6.06
N ASN A 215 32.95 17.86 -6.76
CA ASN A 215 34.18 17.80 -7.54
C ASN A 215 33.99 18.26 -8.99
N GLN A 216 32.79 18.15 -9.58
CA GLN A 216 32.52 18.66 -10.92
C GLN A 216 32.41 20.20 -10.95
N ASP A 217 31.86 20.81 -9.90
CA ASP A 217 31.79 22.27 -9.78
C ASP A 217 33.19 22.93 -9.64
N GLN A 218 34.20 22.20 -9.15
CA GLN A 218 35.58 22.70 -9.03
C GLN A 218 36.42 22.52 -10.33
N GLU A 219 36.06 21.55 -11.18
CA GLU A 219 36.73 21.36 -12.48
C GLU A 219 36.22 22.34 -13.55
N GLU A 220 34.95 22.76 -13.51
CA GLU A 220 34.43 23.81 -14.40
C GLU A 220 34.94 25.22 -14.07
N GLU A 221 35.16 25.55 -12.79
CA GLU A 221 35.75 26.85 -12.40
C GLU A 221 37.23 26.98 -12.81
N THR A 222 37.98 25.88 -12.88
CA THR A 222 39.40 25.92 -13.29
C THR A 222 39.58 25.95 -14.81
N ALA A 223 38.69 25.34 -15.58
CA ALA A 223 38.69 25.38 -17.04
C ALA A 223 38.34 26.78 -17.60
N ALA A 224 37.48 27.55 -16.93
CA ALA A 224 37.11 28.90 -17.35
C ALA A 224 38.21 29.95 -17.18
N SER A 225 39.24 29.71 -16.34
CA SER A 225 40.30 30.69 -16.07
C SER A 225 41.53 30.59 -17.00
N SER A 226 41.64 29.53 -17.81
CA SER A 226 42.84 29.27 -18.64
C SER A 226 42.72 29.70 -20.11
N GLY A 227 41.58 30.26 -20.52
CA GLY A 227 41.24 30.56 -21.92
C GLY A 227 41.45 32.00 -22.40
N ALA A 228 42.20 32.86 -21.70
CA ALA A 228 42.43 34.23 -22.14
C ALA A 228 43.86 34.71 -21.88
N SER A 229 44.76 34.50 -22.85
CA SER A 229 45.97 35.32 -22.99
C SER A 229 46.63 35.19 -24.37
N SER A 230 47.03 36.34 -24.90
CA SER A 230 47.75 36.64 -26.15
C SER A 230 46.86 36.63 -27.42
N VAL A 231 46.83 37.68 -28.26
CA VAL A 231 47.96 38.51 -28.69
C VAL A 231 47.53 39.92 -29.18
N ASN A 232 48.23 40.92 -28.64
CA ASN A 232 48.83 42.13 -29.24
C ASN A 232 48.07 43.28 -29.97
N VAL A 233 48.16 44.46 -29.32
CA VAL A 233 48.84 45.72 -29.71
C VAL A 233 48.54 46.31 -31.11
N SER A 234 47.93 47.52 -31.14
CA SER A 234 48.58 48.75 -31.66
C SER A 234 47.67 50.00 -31.68
N ALA A 235 48.28 51.12 -31.25
CA ALA A 235 48.09 52.53 -31.63
C ALA A 235 46.66 53.12 -31.67
N ASP A 236 46.30 54.03 -30.76
CA ASP A 236 46.74 55.42 -30.60
C ASP A 236 46.11 56.41 -31.62
N ARG A 237 45.51 57.45 -31.01
CA ARG A 237 45.29 58.81 -31.52
C ARG A 237 44.32 59.05 -32.69
N SER A 238 43.20 59.66 -32.29
CA SER A 238 42.85 61.06 -32.59
C SER A 238 41.60 61.31 -33.42
N ARG A 239 40.85 62.31 -32.92
CA ARG A 239 40.18 63.42 -33.62
C ARG A 239 38.70 63.29 -33.99
N ASN A 240 37.97 64.22 -33.34
CA ASN A 240 36.97 65.16 -33.87
C ASN A 240 35.64 64.58 -34.37
N GLN A 241 34.51 64.99 -33.78
CA GLN A 241 33.70 66.15 -34.22
C GLN A 241 33.44 66.06 -35.74
N LEU A 242 32.21 65.80 -36.20
CA LEU A 242 30.95 66.52 -35.95
C LEU A 242 29.75 65.58 -36.09
#